data_AF-A0A7Y6K6I4-F1
#
_entry.id   AF-A0A7Y6K6I4-F1
#
_cell.length_a   1.000
_cell.length_b   1.000
_cell.length_c   1.000
_cell.angle_alpha   90.00
_cell.angle_beta   90.00
_cell.angle_gamma   90.00
#
_symmetry.space_group_name_H-M   'P 1'
#
loop_
_entity.id
_entity.type
_entity.pdbx_description
1 polymer ?
#
loop_
_entity_poly.entity_id
_entity_poly.type
_entity_poly.pdbx_seq_one_letter_code
_entity_poly.pdbx_strand_id
1 'polypeptide(L)'
;MNSFDLSIETYLSNIHFSHFATLSIQAIDNLYTFKGLVLVPVLWWMWFQQDECREWRREMVLATVVSGLAALFVGRVLTHWLPFRVRPVYDPELHLSFASGDIKDAVLTNWSSFPSDHAMLWMAVATGIFLVWRGIGVLALLYTALFICLPRAYLGFHYPTDLLVGAAVGITITLIMTRDAIRTRYATPVLRWMDRHPAPAATLAFILCLQLVTQFDELRRLASGILKHL
;
A
#
# COMPACT_ATOMS: atom_id res chain seq x y z
N MET A 1 -2.98 -20.71 -13.08
CA MET A 1 -3.75 -19.46 -12.91
C MET A 1 -5.24 -19.80 -12.73
N ASN A 2 -6.01 -19.03 -11.94
CA ASN A 2 -7.46 -19.28 -11.79
C ASN A 2 -8.25 -18.61 -12.92
N SER A 3 -9.49 -19.06 -13.17
CA SER A 3 -10.33 -18.54 -14.26
C SER A 3 -10.78 -17.08 -14.06
N PHE A 4 -10.86 -16.62 -12.80
CA PHE A 4 -11.27 -15.26 -12.47
C PHE A 4 -10.22 -14.23 -12.90
N ASP A 5 -8.95 -14.46 -12.54
CA ASP A 5 -7.83 -13.61 -12.92
C ASP A 5 -7.67 -13.56 -14.44
N LEU A 6 -7.69 -14.72 -15.11
CA LEU A 6 -7.57 -14.80 -16.56
C LEU A 6 -8.69 -14.02 -17.26
N SER A 7 -9.93 -14.11 -16.78
CA SER A 7 -11.07 -13.41 -17.38
C SER A 7 -10.92 -11.90 -17.29
N ILE A 8 -10.51 -11.39 -16.12
CA ILE A 8 -10.32 -9.96 -15.91
C ILE A 8 -9.10 -9.44 -16.69
N GLU A 9 -8.00 -10.18 -16.70
CA GLU A 9 -6.80 -9.75 -17.42
C GLU A 9 -7.01 -9.76 -18.93
N THR A 10 -7.70 -10.77 -19.46
CA THR A 10 -8.11 -10.78 -20.87
C THR A 10 -9.01 -9.59 -21.19
N TYR A 11 -9.92 -9.23 -20.29
CA TYR A 11 -10.75 -8.04 -20.47
C TYR A 11 -9.90 -6.76 -20.48
N LEU A 12 -9.02 -6.58 -19.49
CA LEU A 12 -8.16 -5.41 -19.36
C LEU A 12 -7.16 -5.28 -20.51
N SER A 13 -6.59 -6.39 -20.99
CA SER A 13 -5.63 -6.38 -22.11
C SER A 13 -6.27 -5.97 -23.44
N ASN A 14 -7.58 -6.19 -23.60
CA ASN A 14 -8.34 -5.75 -24.77
C ASN A 14 -8.76 -4.28 -24.68
N ILE A 15 -8.61 -3.62 -23.53
CA ILE A 15 -8.85 -2.18 -23.40
C ILE A 15 -7.61 -1.44 -23.89
N HIS A 16 -7.70 -0.91 -25.11
CA HIS A 16 -6.65 -0.08 -25.70
C HIS A 16 -6.99 1.40 -25.48
N PHE A 17 -6.46 1.98 -24.39
CA PHE A 17 -6.51 3.43 -24.23
C PHE A 17 -5.58 4.14 -25.22
N SER A 18 -5.84 5.44 -25.44
CA SER A 18 -4.92 6.27 -26.23
C SER A 18 -3.51 6.24 -25.64
N HIS A 19 -2.49 6.47 -26.47
CA HIS A 19 -1.10 6.50 -26.03
C HIS A 19 -0.89 7.45 -24.84
N PHE A 20 -1.50 8.65 -24.91
CA PHE A 20 -1.46 9.63 -23.83
C PHE A 20 -2.10 9.12 -22.52
N ALA A 21 -3.26 8.48 -22.61
CA ALA A 21 -3.93 7.91 -21.44
C ALA A 21 -3.12 6.78 -20.81
N THR A 22 -2.51 5.91 -21.63
CA THR A 22 -1.62 4.85 -21.14
C THR A 22 -0.40 5.41 -20.41
N LEU A 23 0.27 6.41 -21.00
CA LEU A 23 1.39 7.11 -20.34
C LEU A 23 0.97 7.78 -19.03
N SER A 24 -0.25 8.32 -18.97
CA SER A 24 -0.78 8.93 -17.76
C SER A 24 -0.99 7.88 -16.65
N ILE A 25 -1.53 6.71 -16.98
CA ILE A 25 -1.70 5.60 -16.03
C ILE A 25 -0.34 5.10 -15.53
N GLN A 26 0.65 4.97 -16.41
CA GLN A 26 2.02 4.64 -16.02
C GLN A 26 2.63 5.70 -15.11
N ALA A 27 2.41 6.99 -15.39
CA ALA A 27 2.90 8.08 -14.54
C ALA A 27 2.23 8.04 -13.15
N ILE A 28 0.93 7.73 -13.08
CA ILE A 28 0.20 7.58 -11.82
C ILE A 28 0.80 6.44 -10.97
N ASP A 29 1.09 5.26 -11.56
CA ASP A 29 1.70 4.17 -10.79
C ASP A 29 3.19 4.42 -10.46
N ASN A 30 3.92 5.21 -11.23
CA ASN A 30 5.35 5.46 -10.94
C ASN A 30 5.59 6.60 -9.94
N LEU A 31 4.74 7.62 -9.92
CA LEU A 31 4.93 8.80 -9.07
C LEU A 31 4.44 8.54 -7.64
N TYR A 32 5.32 8.76 -6.65
CA TYR A 32 4.97 8.67 -5.22
C TYR A 32 3.84 9.61 -4.81
N THR A 33 3.66 10.72 -5.56
CA THR A 33 2.59 11.69 -5.37
C THR A 33 1.22 11.02 -5.34
N PHE A 34 0.95 10.13 -6.30
CA PHE A 34 -0.36 9.46 -6.43
C PHE A 34 -0.50 8.21 -5.57
N LYS A 35 0.50 7.93 -4.73
CA LYS A 35 0.45 6.85 -3.74
C LYS A 35 0.31 7.46 -2.35
N GLY A 36 1.43 7.74 -1.71
CA GLY A 36 1.44 8.17 -0.31
C GLY A 36 1.24 9.65 -0.08
N LEU A 37 1.57 10.50 -1.06
CA LEU A 37 1.46 11.95 -0.86
C LEU A 37 0.01 12.45 -0.86
N VAL A 38 -0.99 11.60 -1.15
CA VAL A 38 -2.41 11.94 -0.95
C VAL A 38 -2.90 11.48 0.43
N LEU A 39 -2.61 10.24 0.83
CA LEU A 39 -3.15 9.67 2.06
C LEU A 39 -2.40 10.09 3.32
N VAL A 40 -1.07 10.27 3.25
CA VAL A 40 -0.26 10.67 4.42
C VAL A 40 -0.60 12.08 4.90
N PRO A 41 -0.80 13.09 4.02
CA PRO A 41 -1.29 14.40 4.47
C PRO A 41 -2.66 14.36 5.14
N VAL A 42 -3.55 13.45 4.74
CA VAL A 42 -4.85 13.26 5.43
C VAL A 42 -4.62 12.77 6.86
N LEU A 43 -3.68 11.83 7.08
CA LEU A 43 -3.31 11.40 8.44
C LEU A 43 -2.71 12.55 9.26
N TRP A 44 -1.88 13.41 8.66
CA TRP A 44 -1.36 14.61 9.30
C TRP A 44 -2.44 15.62 9.65
N TRP A 45 -3.40 15.84 8.74
CA TRP A 45 -4.55 16.70 9.01
C TRP A 45 -5.34 16.16 10.20
N MET A 46 -5.64 14.86 10.22
CA MET A 46 -6.30 14.21 11.35
C MET A 46 -5.48 14.37 12.64
N TRP A 47 -4.16 14.17 12.59
CA TRP A 47 -3.28 14.29 13.75
C TRP A 47 -3.32 15.65 14.43
N PHE A 48 -3.41 16.73 13.66
CA PHE A 48 -3.36 18.11 14.15
C PHE A 48 -4.72 18.75 14.45
N GLN A 49 -5.83 18.04 14.25
CA GLN A 49 -7.13 18.57 14.66
C GLN A 49 -7.17 18.79 16.18
N GLN A 50 -7.62 19.98 16.59
CA GLN A 50 -7.74 20.40 17.99
C GLN A 50 -9.20 20.39 18.41
N ASP A 51 -9.73 19.20 18.67
CA ASP A 51 -11.08 19.00 19.20
C ASP A 51 -11.08 18.07 20.42
N GLU A 52 -12.25 17.89 21.03
CA GLU A 52 -12.43 17.06 22.23
C GLU A 52 -12.00 15.60 22.01
N CYS A 53 -12.00 15.13 20.75
CA CYS A 53 -11.61 13.78 20.36
C CYS A 53 -10.13 13.68 19.95
N ARG A 54 -9.30 14.69 20.22
CA ARG A 54 -7.89 14.74 19.79
C ARG A 54 -7.07 13.53 20.23
N GLU A 55 -7.16 13.11 21.49
CA GLU A 55 -6.37 11.99 22.00
C GLU A 55 -6.72 10.67 21.29
N TRP A 56 -8.02 10.34 21.25
CA TRP A 56 -8.52 9.17 20.54
C TRP A 56 -8.12 9.16 19.06
N ARG A 57 -8.20 10.31 18.40
CA ARG A 57 -7.82 10.47 16.99
C ARG A 57 -6.33 10.26 16.76
N ARG A 58 -5.48 10.80 17.63
CA ARG A 58 -4.02 10.54 17.57
C ARG A 58 -3.72 9.06 17.78
N GLU A 59 -4.43 8.39 18.70
CA GLU A 59 -4.31 6.93 18.87
C GLU A 59 -4.72 6.18 17.60
N MET A 60 -5.80 6.58 16.95
CA MET A 60 -6.28 5.96 15.70
C MET A 60 -5.31 6.20 14.53
N VAL A 61 -4.71 7.39 14.43
CA VAL A 61 -3.68 7.67 13.41
C VAL A 61 -2.44 6.79 13.65
N LEU A 62 -1.96 6.67 14.89
CA LEU A 62 -0.87 5.74 15.22
C LEU A 62 -1.24 4.30 14.88
N ALA A 63 -2.44 3.86 15.26
CA ALA A 63 -2.94 2.52 14.95
C ALA A 63 -2.97 2.25 13.45
N THR A 64 -3.39 3.24 12.67
CA THR A 64 -3.42 3.17 11.20
C THR A 64 -2.02 3.02 10.62
N VAL A 65 -1.05 3.81 11.09
CA VAL A 65 0.35 3.73 10.66
C VAL A 65 0.96 2.38 11.03
N VAL A 66 0.76 1.93 12.27
CA VAL A 66 1.23 0.61 12.75
C VAL A 66 0.59 -0.52 11.94
N SER A 67 -0.69 -0.41 11.60
CA SER A 67 -1.39 -1.39 10.76
C SER A 67 -0.78 -1.47 9.36
N GLY A 68 -0.45 -0.33 8.75
CA GLY A 68 0.24 -0.29 7.46
C GLY A 68 1.61 -0.98 7.50
N LEU A 69 2.40 -0.73 8.53
CA LEU A 69 3.70 -1.39 8.73
C LEU A 69 3.54 -2.89 8.99
N ALA A 70 2.57 -3.28 9.84
CA ALA A 70 2.25 -4.67 10.11
C ALA A 70 1.78 -5.39 8.84
N ALA A 71 1.00 -4.73 7.98
CA ALA A 71 0.54 -5.27 6.71
C ALA A 71 1.71 -5.52 5.75
N LEU A 72 2.68 -4.59 5.65
CA LEU A 72 3.91 -4.82 4.89
C LEU A 72 4.73 -5.98 5.45
N PHE A 73 4.90 -6.05 6.76
CA PHE A 73 5.63 -7.14 7.41
C PHE A 73 4.96 -8.51 7.16
N VAL A 74 3.65 -8.60 7.38
CA VAL A 74 2.86 -9.82 7.10
C VAL A 74 2.95 -10.18 5.62
N GLY A 75 2.87 -9.22 4.70
CA GLY A 75 3.03 -9.45 3.27
C GLY A 75 4.37 -10.08 2.93
N ARG A 76 5.46 -9.54 3.50
CA ARG A 76 6.81 -10.09 3.34
C ARG A 76 6.94 -11.51 3.89
N VAL A 77 6.41 -11.76 5.08
CA VAL A 77 6.39 -13.11 5.66
C VAL A 77 5.62 -14.06 4.74
N LEU A 78 4.41 -13.68 4.32
CA LEU A 78 3.59 -14.48 3.41
C LEU A 78 4.32 -14.80 2.11
N THR A 79 5.04 -13.84 1.51
CA THR A 79 5.81 -14.08 0.27
C THR A 79 6.93 -15.11 0.42
N HIS A 80 7.43 -15.33 1.65
CA HIS A 80 8.45 -16.34 1.92
C HIS A 80 7.86 -17.75 2.07
N TRP A 81 6.63 -17.87 2.58
CA TRP A 81 5.96 -19.15 2.83
C TRP A 81 5.06 -19.61 1.69
N LEU A 82 4.58 -18.68 0.87
CA LEU A 82 3.71 -18.97 -0.27
C LEU A 82 4.53 -19.26 -1.52
N PRO A 83 3.99 -20.07 -2.45
CA PRO A 83 4.65 -20.33 -3.72
C PRO A 83 4.86 -19.02 -4.49
N PHE A 84 6.03 -18.90 -5.11
CA PHE A 84 6.38 -17.74 -5.92
C PHE A 84 5.37 -17.58 -7.06
N ARG A 85 4.73 -16.41 -7.15
CA ARG A 85 3.78 -16.09 -8.21
C ARG A 85 4.42 -15.08 -9.16
N VAL A 86 4.64 -15.50 -10.41
CA VAL A 86 5.15 -14.64 -11.49
C VAL A 86 4.11 -13.54 -11.77
N ARG A 87 4.55 -12.31 -12.02
CA ARG A 87 3.64 -11.19 -12.35
C ARG A 87 3.07 -11.35 -13.77
N PRO A 88 1.83 -10.90 -14.04
CA PRO A 88 1.18 -11.07 -15.35
C PRO A 88 2.03 -10.59 -16.53
N VAL A 89 2.69 -9.43 -16.40
CA VAL A 89 3.58 -8.85 -17.43
C VAL A 89 4.78 -9.73 -17.79
N TYR A 90 5.18 -10.65 -16.90
CA TYR A 90 6.32 -11.56 -17.11
C TYR A 90 5.90 -13.00 -17.32
N ASP A 91 4.61 -13.29 -17.37
CA ASP A 91 4.11 -14.64 -17.56
C ASP A 91 3.94 -14.91 -19.07
N PRO A 92 4.82 -15.72 -19.68
CA PRO A 92 4.78 -15.99 -21.12
C PRO A 92 3.56 -16.82 -21.52
N GLU A 93 2.90 -17.52 -20.60
CA GLU A 93 1.75 -18.38 -20.89
C GLU A 93 0.46 -17.60 -21.14
N LEU A 94 0.37 -16.34 -20.68
CA LEU A 94 -0.81 -15.51 -20.86
C LEU A 94 -0.98 -15.04 -22.31
N HIS A 95 0.10 -14.91 -23.08
CA HIS A 95 0.09 -14.35 -24.44
C HIS A 95 -0.67 -13.00 -24.55
N LEU A 96 -0.77 -12.25 -23.45
CA LEU A 96 -1.45 -10.95 -23.38
C LEU A 96 -0.45 -9.81 -23.55
N SER A 97 -0.85 -8.78 -24.31
CA SER A 97 -0.09 -7.54 -24.42
C SER A 97 -0.53 -6.54 -23.36
N PHE A 98 0.32 -6.25 -22.38
CA PHE A 98 0.05 -5.26 -21.34
C PHE A 98 0.53 -3.86 -21.74
N ALA A 99 -0.18 -2.84 -21.26
CA ALA A 99 0.08 -1.45 -21.59
C ALA A 99 1.36 -0.89 -20.94
N SER A 100 2.02 -1.66 -20.06
CA SER A 100 3.29 -1.30 -19.42
C SER A 100 4.49 -1.25 -20.39
N GLY A 101 4.37 -1.84 -21.59
CA GLY A 101 5.49 -1.93 -22.54
C GLY A 101 6.67 -2.78 -22.01
N ASP A 102 7.83 -2.66 -22.65
CA ASP A 102 9.11 -3.34 -22.30
C ASP A 102 9.76 -2.84 -21.00
N ILE A 103 8.98 -2.31 -20.04
CA ILE A 103 9.49 -1.89 -18.73
C ILE A 103 9.88 -3.15 -17.93
N LYS A 104 11.12 -3.60 -18.16
CA LYS A 104 11.81 -4.62 -17.39
C LYS A 104 12.37 -3.96 -16.14
N ASP A 105 11.53 -3.74 -15.15
CA ASP A 105 12.03 -3.44 -13.83
C ASP A 105 12.66 -4.72 -13.25
N ALA A 106 14.00 -4.79 -13.30
CA ALA A 106 14.78 -5.93 -12.83
C ALA A 106 14.54 -6.25 -11.33
N VAL A 107 13.91 -5.34 -10.59
CA VAL A 107 13.46 -5.59 -9.22
C VAL A 107 12.17 -6.40 -9.19
N LEU A 108 11.21 -6.12 -10.09
CA LEU A 108 9.90 -6.78 -10.11
C LEU A 108 9.97 -8.24 -10.57
N THR A 109 10.98 -8.61 -11.36
CA THR A 109 11.16 -9.98 -11.89
C THR A 109 11.53 -11.00 -10.83
N ASN A 110 12.26 -10.60 -9.77
CA ASN A 110 12.67 -11.50 -8.68
C ASN A 110 11.71 -11.49 -7.48
N TRP A 111 10.60 -10.73 -7.55
CA TRP A 111 9.71 -10.51 -6.41
C TRP A 111 8.31 -11.04 -6.71
N SER A 112 7.82 -11.92 -5.83
CA SER A 112 6.50 -12.53 -5.94
C SER A 112 5.41 -11.46 -6.09
N SER A 113 4.41 -11.73 -6.93
CA SER A 113 3.26 -10.85 -7.12
C SER A 113 2.25 -10.94 -5.98
N PHE A 114 2.25 -12.04 -5.21
CA PHE A 114 1.22 -12.34 -4.22
C PHE A 114 1.73 -12.36 -2.76
N PRO A 115 1.00 -11.75 -1.82
CA PRO A 115 -0.05 -10.75 -2.01
C PRO A 115 0.52 -9.37 -2.41
N SER A 116 -0.31 -8.45 -2.89
CA SER A 116 0.16 -7.11 -3.26
C SER A 116 0.46 -6.22 -2.05
N ASP A 117 1.73 -5.94 -1.79
CA ASP A 117 2.17 -5.03 -0.71
C ASP A 117 1.51 -3.64 -0.78
N HIS A 118 1.27 -3.13 -2.00
CA HIS A 118 0.67 -1.81 -2.19
C HIS A 118 -0.80 -1.81 -1.79
N ALA A 119 -1.55 -2.86 -2.20
CA ALA A 119 -2.93 -3.01 -1.79
C ALA A 119 -3.02 -3.18 -0.26
N MET A 120 -2.14 -4.00 0.33
CA MET A 120 -2.07 -4.21 1.78
C MET A 120 -1.86 -2.90 2.56
N LEU A 121 -0.81 -2.15 2.22
CA LEU A 121 -0.46 -0.92 2.91
C LEU A 121 -1.55 0.14 2.78
N TRP A 122 -1.95 0.46 1.55
CA TRP A 122 -2.82 1.60 1.32
C TRP A 122 -4.28 1.32 1.67
N MET A 123 -4.75 0.06 1.60
CA MET A 123 -6.04 -0.29 2.18
C MET A 123 -6.01 -0.26 3.70
N ALA A 124 -4.91 -0.66 4.35
CA ALA A 124 -4.79 -0.52 5.79
C ALA A 124 -4.90 0.96 6.21
N VAL A 125 -4.23 1.86 5.49
CA VAL A 125 -4.28 3.31 5.71
C VAL A 125 -5.68 3.88 5.45
N ALA A 126 -6.27 3.60 4.29
CA ALA A 126 -7.59 4.11 3.92
C ALA A 126 -8.69 3.62 4.86
N THR A 127 -8.59 2.37 5.34
CA THR A 127 -9.51 1.82 6.35
C THR A 127 -9.38 2.56 7.67
N GLY A 128 -8.16 2.88 8.11
CA GLY A 128 -7.94 3.64 9.33
C GLY A 128 -8.54 5.04 9.27
N ILE A 129 -8.39 5.71 8.12
CA ILE A 129 -9.05 7.00 7.85
C ILE A 129 -10.58 6.84 7.92
N PHE A 130 -11.14 5.79 7.32
CA PHE A 130 -12.58 5.51 7.34
C PHE A 130 -13.17 5.26 8.72
N LEU A 131 -12.43 4.59 9.60
CA LEU A 131 -12.87 4.34 10.97
C LEU A 131 -12.94 5.63 11.79
N VAL A 132 -12.15 6.65 11.45
CA VAL A 132 -12.16 7.95 12.13
C VAL A 132 -13.15 8.91 11.48
N TRP A 133 -13.12 9.03 10.16
CA TRP A 133 -13.94 9.97 9.39
C TRP A 133 -14.53 9.27 8.16
N ARG A 134 -15.78 8.81 8.28
CA ARG A 134 -16.43 7.98 7.24
C ARG A 134 -16.44 8.64 5.86
N GLY A 135 -16.74 9.93 5.77
CA GLY A 135 -16.78 10.66 4.49
C GLY A 135 -15.44 10.68 3.77
N ILE A 136 -14.39 11.20 4.43
CA ILE A 136 -13.03 11.21 3.85
C ILE A 136 -12.50 9.79 3.65
N GLY A 137 -12.86 8.86 4.53
CA GLY A 137 -12.47 7.46 4.41
C GLY A 137 -13.03 6.75 3.19
N VAL A 138 -14.30 7.00 2.84
CA VAL A 138 -14.86 6.47 1.58
C VAL A 138 -14.06 7.00 0.39
N LEU A 139 -13.72 8.29 0.39
CA LEU A 139 -12.87 8.88 -0.65
C LEU A 139 -11.47 8.25 -0.66
N ALA A 140 -10.86 8.00 0.50
CA ALA A 140 -9.56 7.34 0.61
C ALA A 140 -9.58 5.89 0.10
N LEU A 141 -10.66 5.15 0.39
CA LEU A 141 -10.86 3.78 -0.10
C LEU A 141 -11.03 3.76 -1.62
N LEU A 142 -11.89 4.63 -2.15
CA LEU A 142 -12.09 4.79 -3.60
C LEU A 142 -10.80 5.22 -4.30
N TYR A 143 -10.08 6.18 -3.73
CA TYR A 143 -8.79 6.64 -4.24
C TYR A 143 -7.80 5.49 -4.36
N THR A 144 -7.66 4.69 -3.30
CA THR A 144 -6.74 3.54 -3.29
C THR A 144 -7.17 2.47 -4.29
N ALA A 145 -8.47 2.21 -4.43
CA ALA A 145 -8.97 1.26 -5.43
C ALA A 145 -8.66 1.72 -6.86
N LEU A 146 -8.91 2.99 -7.17
CA LEU A 146 -8.86 3.53 -8.53
C LEU A 146 -7.48 4.02 -8.98
N PHE A 147 -6.67 4.57 -8.08
CA PHE A 147 -5.37 5.19 -8.41
C PHE A 147 -4.18 4.36 -7.95
N ILE A 148 -4.38 3.35 -7.09
CA ILE A 148 -3.30 2.49 -6.61
C ILE A 148 -3.49 1.05 -7.09
N CYS A 149 -4.68 0.46 -6.92
CA CYS A 149 -4.91 -0.94 -7.27
C CYS A 149 -5.20 -1.13 -8.77
N LEU A 150 -6.13 -0.36 -9.33
CA LEU A 150 -6.56 -0.52 -10.72
C LEU A 150 -5.42 -0.29 -11.74
N PRO A 151 -4.54 0.73 -11.61
CA PRO A 151 -3.41 0.90 -12.51
C PRO A 151 -2.47 -0.31 -12.50
N ARG A 152 -2.28 -0.96 -11.34
CA ARG A 152 -1.43 -2.16 -11.22
C ARG A 152 -2.01 -3.38 -11.90
N ALA A 153 -3.33 -3.54 -11.87
CA ALA A 153 -4.01 -4.60 -12.63
C ALA A 153 -3.92 -4.32 -14.14
N TYR A 154 -4.23 -3.09 -14.55
CA TYR A 154 -4.21 -2.69 -15.97
C TYR A 154 -2.81 -2.78 -16.60
N LEU A 155 -1.77 -2.41 -15.85
CA LEU A 155 -0.37 -2.53 -16.29
C LEU A 155 0.20 -3.94 -16.17
N GLY A 156 -0.57 -4.92 -15.68
CA GLY A 156 -0.10 -6.31 -15.55
C GLY A 156 0.94 -6.52 -14.44
N PHE A 157 1.04 -5.61 -13.47
CA PHE A 157 1.99 -5.75 -12.36
C PHE A 157 1.51 -6.72 -11.28
N HIS A 158 0.20 -6.92 -11.16
CA HIS A 158 -0.41 -7.81 -10.18
C HIS A 158 -1.71 -8.40 -10.74
N TYR A 159 -1.99 -9.64 -10.39
CA TYR A 159 -3.30 -10.23 -10.67
C TYR A 159 -4.38 -9.51 -9.84
N PRO A 160 -5.63 -9.45 -10.33
CA PRO A 160 -6.76 -8.93 -9.56
C PRO A 160 -6.90 -9.60 -8.18
N THR A 161 -6.69 -10.91 -8.08
CA THR A 161 -6.69 -11.62 -6.79
C THR A 161 -5.55 -11.19 -5.86
N ASP A 162 -4.36 -10.85 -6.37
CA ASP A 162 -3.26 -10.34 -5.54
C ASP A 162 -3.65 -9.03 -4.84
N LEU A 163 -4.40 -8.19 -5.55
CA LEU A 163 -4.93 -6.92 -5.06
C LEU A 163 -6.08 -7.11 -4.07
N LEU A 164 -7.02 -8.00 -4.39
CA LEU A 164 -8.16 -8.29 -3.50
C LEU A 164 -7.72 -8.94 -2.19
N VAL A 165 -6.82 -9.92 -2.24
CA VAL A 165 -6.26 -10.53 -1.02
C VAL A 165 -5.42 -9.52 -0.26
N GLY A 166 -4.58 -8.74 -0.95
CA GLY A 166 -3.81 -7.69 -0.30
C GLY A 166 -4.70 -6.68 0.43
N ALA A 167 -5.77 -6.22 -0.23
CA ALA A 167 -6.77 -5.35 0.35
C ALA A 167 -7.44 -5.97 1.59
N ALA A 168 -7.90 -7.23 1.48
CA ALA A 168 -8.55 -7.93 2.57
C ALA A 168 -7.63 -8.08 3.79
N VAL A 169 -6.35 -8.43 3.58
CA VAL A 169 -5.38 -8.52 4.68
C VAL A 169 -5.13 -7.16 5.31
N GLY A 170 -4.93 -6.11 4.51
CA GLY A 170 -4.73 -4.74 5.01
C GLY A 170 -5.91 -4.25 5.86
N ILE A 171 -7.15 -4.42 5.35
CA ILE A 171 -8.39 -4.10 6.06
C ILE A 171 -8.47 -4.87 7.37
N THR A 172 -8.23 -6.20 7.33
CA THR A 172 -8.34 -7.06 8.51
C THR A 172 -7.35 -6.65 9.59
N ILE A 173 -6.09 -6.40 9.23
CA ILE A 173 -5.06 -5.94 10.18
C ILE A 173 -5.48 -4.63 10.82
N THR A 174 -5.94 -3.65 10.03
CA THR A 174 -6.39 -2.36 10.58
C THR A 174 -7.56 -2.54 11.53
N LEU A 175 -8.60 -3.29 11.13
CA LEU A 175 -9.78 -3.54 11.97
C LEU A 175 -9.39 -4.14 13.33
N ILE A 176 -8.42 -5.06 13.36
CA ILE A 176 -7.91 -5.68 14.59
C ILE A 176 -7.11 -4.66 15.41
N MET A 177 -6.12 -3.99 14.80
CA MET A 177 -5.20 -3.09 15.49
C MET A 177 -5.89 -1.83 16.04
N THR A 178 -7.01 -1.42 15.45
CA THR A 178 -7.80 -0.26 15.91
C THR A 178 -8.80 -0.59 17.01
N ARG A 179 -9.03 -1.86 17.35
CA ARG A 179 -9.93 -2.22 18.46
C ARG A 179 -9.39 -1.64 19.77
N ASP A 180 -10.25 -1.04 20.59
CA ASP A 180 -9.85 -0.34 21.82
C ASP A 180 -8.95 -1.20 22.72
N ALA A 181 -9.27 -2.48 22.87
CA ALA A 181 -8.51 -3.43 23.70
C ALA A 181 -7.05 -3.65 23.25
N ILE A 182 -6.75 -3.42 21.96
CA ILE A 182 -5.42 -3.59 21.38
C ILE A 182 -4.77 -2.21 21.20
N ARG A 183 -5.49 -1.25 20.58
CA ARG A 183 -5.03 0.12 20.33
C ARG A 183 -4.45 0.77 21.57
N THR A 184 -5.20 0.80 22.66
CA THR A 184 -4.81 1.51 23.88
C THR A 184 -3.54 0.93 24.52
N ARG A 185 -3.25 -0.36 24.30
CA ARG A 185 -2.06 -1.02 24.87
C ARG A 185 -0.75 -0.49 24.29
N TYR A 186 -0.73 -0.12 23.02
CA TYR A 186 0.48 0.37 22.35
C TYR A 186 0.40 1.86 22.00
N ALA A 187 -0.76 2.38 21.58
CA ALA A 187 -0.89 3.77 21.14
C ALA A 187 -0.73 4.75 22.30
N THR A 188 -1.40 4.51 23.43
CA THR A 188 -1.33 5.38 24.61
C THR A 188 0.09 5.55 25.17
N PRO A 189 0.90 4.49 25.42
CA PRO A 189 2.27 4.66 25.88
C PRO A 189 3.17 5.36 24.84
N VAL A 190 2.96 5.08 23.55
CA VAL A 190 3.70 5.77 22.46
C VAL A 190 3.35 7.27 22.45
N LEU A 191 2.08 7.65 22.55
CA LEU A 191 1.68 9.05 22.63
C LEU A 191 2.28 9.76 23.84
N ARG A 192 2.25 9.12 25.01
CA ARG A 192 2.89 9.67 26.22
C ARG A 192 4.39 9.87 26.02
N TRP A 193 5.07 8.96 25.33
CA TRP A 193 6.49 9.12 24.99
C TRP A 193 6.71 10.28 24.01
N MET A 194 5.86 10.40 22.98
CA MET A 194 5.94 11.48 21.99
C MET A 194 5.72 12.85 22.62
N ASP A 195 4.77 12.95 23.57
CA ASP A 195 4.47 14.20 24.26
C ASP A 195 5.60 14.58 25.24
N ARG A 196 6.34 13.59 25.79
CA ARG A 196 7.54 13.83 26.61
C ARG A 196 8.77 14.21 25.78
N HIS A 197 8.89 13.69 24.55
CA HIS A 197 10.05 13.90 23.68
C HIS A 197 9.61 14.40 22.30
N PRO A 198 9.06 15.63 22.20
CA PRO A 198 8.44 16.12 20.97
C PRO A 198 9.42 16.23 19.79
N ALA A 199 10.66 16.65 20.03
CA ALA A 199 11.66 16.79 18.97
C ALA A 199 12.08 15.44 18.36
N PRO A 200 12.52 14.42 19.13
CA PRO A 200 12.77 13.10 18.59
C PRO A 200 11.53 12.48 17.92
N ALA A 201 10.35 12.64 18.53
CA ALA A 201 9.11 12.11 17.97
C ALA A 201 8.77 12.71 16.61
N ALA A 202 8.91 14.04 16.44
CA ALA A 202 8.68 14.71 15.18
C ALA A 202 9.68 14.26 14.09
N THR A 203 10.96 14.13 14.44
CA THR A 203 11.99 13.63 13.51
C THR A 203 11.70 12.21 13.05
N LEU A 204 11.39 11.29 13.97
CA LEU A 204 11.05 9.91 13.62
C LEU A 204 9.76 9.84 12.80
N ALA A 205 8.74 10.64 13.13
CA ALA A 205 7.50 10.71 12.37
C ALA A 205 7.73 11.21 10.94
N PHE A 206 8.59 12.22 10.75
CA PHE A 206 8.97 12.72 9.43
C PHE A 206 9.66 11.66 8.59
N ILE A 207 10.69 10.99 9.15
CA ILE A 207 11.40 9.90 8.47
C ILE A 207 10.43 8.78 8.11
N LEU A 208 9.56 8.37 9.05
CA LEU A 208 8.57 7.33 8.81
C LEU A 208 7.59 7.72 7.70
N CYS A 209 7.10 8.96 7.69
CA CYS A 209 6.20 9.44 6.65
C CYS A 209 6.88 9.41 5.27
N LEU A 210 8.15 9.86 5.19
CA LEU A 210 8.93 9.78 3.96
C LEU A 210 9.04 8.32 3.48
N GLN A 211 9.39 7.41 4.38
CA GLN A 211 9.51 5.98 4.07
C GLN A 211 8.18 5.34 3.67
N LEU A 212 7.06 5.76 4.25
CA LEU A 212 5.72 5.29 3.83
C LEU A 212 5.36 5.81 2.44
N VAL A 213 5.64 7.09 2.15
CA VAL A 213 5.36 7.70 0.84
C VAL A 213 6.20 7.06 -0.27
N THR A 214 7.49 6.83 -0.01
CA THR A 214 8.39 6.13 -0.94
C THR A 214 8.29 4.61 -0.83
N GLN A 215 7.44 4.10 0.08
CA GLN A 215 7.22 2.69 0.35
C GLN A 215 8.52 1.92 0.60
N PHE A 216 9.51 2.52 1.27
CA PHE A 216 10.80 1.91 1.53
C PHE A 216 11.56 1.50 0.25
N ASP A 217 11.28 2.14 -0.89
CA ASP A 217 11.86 1.74 -2.18
C ASP A 217 13.40 1.78 -2.15
N GLU A 218 13.99 2.84 -1.61
CA GLU A 218 15.45 2.94 -1.47
C GLU A 218 16.03 1.81 -0.60
N LEU A 219 15.40 1.51 0.53
CA LEU A 219 15.83 0.42 1.42
C LEU A 219 15.69 -0.94 0.75
N ARG A 220 14.64 -1.15 -0.05
CA ARG A 220 14.42 -2.39 -0.81
C ARG A 220 15.45 -2.56 -1.93
N ARG A 221 15.79 -1.48 -2.65
CA ARG A 221 16.85 -1.47 -3.67
C ARG A 221 18.21 -1.75 -3.05
N LEU A 222 18.51 -1.14 -1.90
CA LEU A 222 19.76 -1.38 -1.19
C LEU A 222 19.87 -2.83 -0.68
N ALA A 223 18.81 -3.36 -0.05
CA ALA A 223 18.79 -4.74 0.42
C ALA A 223 18.93 -5.76 -0.73
N SER A 224 18.21 -5.55 -1.84
CA SER A 224 18.31 -6.43 -3.02
C SER A 224 19.65 -6.31 -3.76
N GLY A 225 20.29 -5.14 -3.73
CA GLY A 225 21.66 -4.96 -4.22
C GLY A 225 22.67 -5.77 -3.42
N ILE A 226 22.60 -5.70 -2.08
CA ILE A 226 23.52 -6.44 -1.18
C ILE A 226 23.31 -7.96 -1.31
N LEU A 227 22.07 -8.43 -1.33
CA LEU A 227 21.76 -9.87 -1.45
C LEU A 227 22.18 -10.48 -2.79
N LYS A 228 22.36 -9.69 -3.85
CA LYS A 228 22.89 -10.17 -5.13
C LYS A 228 24.41 -10.42 -5.10
N HIS A 229 25.10 -9.90 -4.10
CA HIS A 229 26.56 -9.98 -3.95
C HIS A 229 27.00 -10.88 -2.77
N LEU A 230 26.06 -11.48 -2.05
CA LEU A 230 26.29 -12.51 -1.03
C LEU A 230 25.93 -13.88 -1.62
#